data_AF-A0A2P0QNX4-F1
#
_entry.id   AF-A0A2P0QNX4-F1
#
_cell.length_a   1.000
_cell.length_b   1.000
_cell.length_c   1.000
_cell.angle_alpha   90.00
_cell.angle_beta   90.00
_cell.angle_gamma   90.00
#
_symmetry.space_group_name_H-M   'P 1'
#
loop_
_entity.id
_entity.type
_entity.pdbx_description
1 polymer ?
#
loop_
_entity_poly.entity_id
_entity_poly.type
_entity_poly.pdbx_seq_one_letter_code
_entity_poly.pdbx_strand_id
1 'polypeptide(L)' 'MAEFTLPKNSKLIAGKTYKAPAGTLNTRRFVVYRWNPDSGENPRIDSYELDMDS' A
#
# COMPACT_ATOMS: atom_id res chain seq x y z
N MET A 1 10.14 -19.23 25.23
CA MET A 1 10.02 -18.78 23.83
C MET A 1 9.67 -17.31 23.85
N ALA A 2 10.42 -16.46 23.17
CA ALA A 2 10.10 -15.04 23.03
C ALA A 2 9.35 -14.85 21.70
N GLU A 3 8.13 -14.34 21.74
CA GLU A 3 7.41 -13.95 20.54
C GLU A 3 7.92 -12.58 20.08
N PHE A 4 8.69 -12.58 18.99
CA PHE A 4 9.10 -11.36 18.30
C PHE A 4 7.91 -10.80 17.52
N THR A 5 7.00 -10.13 18.24
CA THR A 5 5.92 -9.38 17.60
C THR A 5 6.42 -7.99 17.23
N LEU A 6 6.09 -7.56 16.01
CA LEU A 6 6.35 -6.18 15.61
C LEU A 6 5.63 -5.23 16.58
N PRO A 7 6.31 -4.16 17.03
CA PRO A 7 5.69 -3.12 17.85
C PRO A 7 4.38 -2.63 17.21
N LYS A 8 3.41 -2.20 18.02
CA LYS A 8 2.10 -1.71 17.55
C LYS A 8 2.19 -0.63 16.46
N ASN A 9 3.29 0.12 16.40
CA ASN A 9 3.55 1.21 15.47
C ASN A 9 4.46 0.81 14.27
N SER A 10 4.73 -0.48 14.11
CA SER A 10 5.51 -1.03 12.99
C SER A 10 4.73 -2.12 12.24
N LYS A 11 3.40 -2.16 12.40
CA LYS A 11 2.54 -3.09 11.69
C LYS A 11 2.07 -2.43 10.40
N LEU A 12 2.27 -3.12 9.27
CA LEU A 12 1.73 -2.65 8.00
C LEU A 12 0.22 -2.56 8.07
N ILE A 13 -0.32 -1.39 7.71
CA ILE A 13 -1.76 -1.20 7.52
C ILE A 13 -2.09 -1.18 6.03
N ALA A 14 -3.28 -1.68 5.69
CA ALA A 14 -3.82 -1.51 4.35
C ALA A 14 -4.14 -0.02 4.13
N GLY A 15 -3.51 0.58 3.11
CA GLY A 15 -3.78 1.93 2.67
C GLY A 15 -4.96 1.99 1.71
N LYS A 16 -4.96 3.01 0.84
CA LYS A 16 -6.00 3.22 -0.16
C LYS A 16 -5.76 2.33 -1.36
N THR A 17 -6.87 1.83 -1.92
CA THR A 17 -6.87 1.11 -3.21
C THR A 17 -7.55 1.97 -4.25
N TYR A 18 -6.81 2.30 -5.30
CA TYR A 18 -7.28 3.03 -6.47
C TYR A 18 -7.41 2.03 -7.61
N LYS A 19 -8.65 1.74 -8.02
CA LYS A 19 -8.92 0.81 -9.11
C LYS A 19 -8.82 1.50 -10.45
N ALA A 20 -8.34 0.77 -11.45
CA ALA A 20 -8.35 1.24 -12.83
C ALA A 20 -9.79 1.32 -13.36
N PRO A 21 -10.07 2.20 -14.34
CA PRO A 21 -11.36 2.23 -15.01
C PRO A 21 -11.70 0.87 -15.66
N ALA A 22 -12.99 0.57 -15.75
CA ALA A 22 -13.45 -0.69 -16.35
C ALA A 22 -13.19 -0.69 -17.88
N GLY A 23 -12.62 -1.77 -18.39
CA GLY A 23 -12.31 -1.94 -19.83
C GLY A 23 -10.83 -1.79 -20.19
N THR A 24 -9.97 -1.52 -19.22
CA THR A 24 -8.53 -1.41 -19.42
C THR A 24 -7.87 -2.77 -19.64
N LEU A 25 -7.34 -3.02 -20.84
CA LEU A 25 -6.68 -4.29 -21.19
C LEU A 25 -5.31 -4.45 -20.53
N ASN A 26 -4.60 -3.33 -20.32
CA ASN A 26 -3.23 -3.31 -19.81
C ASN A 26 -3.16 -2.60 -18.45
N THR A 27 -3.84 -3.17 -17.47
CA THR A 27 -3.80 -2.66 -16.10
C THR A 27 -2.58 -3.21 -15.37
N ARG A 28 -1.74 -2.33 -14.80
CA ARG A 28 -0.70 -2.73 -13.86
C ARG A 28 -1.04 -2.28 -12.44
N ARG A 29 -0.91 -3.21 -11.50
CA ARG A 29 -1.03 -2.93 -10.07
C ARG A 29 0.31 -2.49 -9.52
N PHE A 30 0.37 -1.26 -9.05
CA PHE A 30 1.48 -0.68 -8.32
C PHE A 30 1.17 -0.72 -6.83
N VAL A 31 2.05 -1.36 -6.07
CA VAL A 31 1.98 -1.45 -4.62
C VAL A 31 2.99 -0.46 -4.06
N VAL A 32 2.50 0.62 -3.46
CA VAL A 32 3.32 1.72 -2.95
C VAL A 32 3.36 1.65 -1.44
N TYR A 33 4.53 1.33 -0.90
CA TYR A 33 4.80 1.42 0.51
C TYR A 33 4.99 2.90 0.90
N ARG A 34 4.16 3.41 1.81
CA ARG A 34 4.26 4.76 2.34
C ARG A 34 4.46 4.71 3.84
N TRP A 35 5.56 5.28 4.28
CA TRP A 35 5.87 5.46 5.68
C TRP A 35 6.35 6.89 5.89
N ASN A 36 5.80 7.56 6.88
CA ASN A 36 6.19 8.91 7.26
C ASN A 36 6.71 8.90 8.71
N PRO A 37 8.01 9.16 8.94
CA PRO A 37 8.58 9.18 10.29
C PRO A 37 8.04 10.34 11.15
N ASP A 38 7.62 11.44 10.55
CA ASP A 38 7.17 12.65 11.27
C ASP A 38 5.72 12.56 11.76
N SER A 39 4.87 11.77 11.09
CA SER A 39 3.45 11.68 11.41
C SER A 39 3.15 10.74 12.59
N GLY A 40 4.11 9.94 13.03
CA GLY A 40 3.90 8.91 14.06
C GLY A 40 2.93 7.81 13.64
N GLU A 41 2.54 7.76 12.37
CA GLU A 41 1.60 6.78 11.82
C GLU A 41 2.29 5.46 11.47
N ASN A 42 1.52 4.37 11.51
CA ASN A 42 1.99 3.08 11.02
C ASN A 42 2.31 3.14 9.52
N PRO A 43 3.32 2.37 9.05
CA PRO A 43 3.57 2.23 7.64
C PRO A 43 2.35 1.63 6.93
N ARG A 44 2.01 2.16 5.75
CA ARG A 44 0.86 1.72 4.97
C ARG A 44 1.25 1.27 3.57
N ILE A 45 0.47 0.36 3.01
CA ILE A 45 0.57 -0.03 1.60
C ILE A 45 -0.64 0.50 0.84
N ASP A 46 -0.41 1.38 -0.12
CA ASP A 46 -1.42 1.82 -1.06
C ASP A 46 -1.31 1.04 -2.37
N SER A 47 -2.45 0.68 -2.96
CA SER A 47 -2.52 -0.06 -4.23
C SER A 47 -3.10 0.84 -5.31
N TYR A 48 -2.40 0.98 -6.43
CA TYR A 48 -2.81 1.77 -7.58
C TYR A 48 -2.86 0.88 -8.81
N GLU A 49 -4.04 0.75 -9.39
CA GLU A 49 -4.23 0.09 -10.66
C GLU A 49 -4.21 1.19 -11.73
N LEU A 50 -3.14 1.22 -12.52
CA LEU A 50 -2.94 2.20 -13.60
C LEU A 50 -3.05 1.51 -14.95
N ASP A 51 -3.71 2.20 -15.88
CA ASP A 51 -3.62 1.87 -17.30
C ASP A 51 -2.23 2.23 -17.82
N MET A 52 -1.59 1.29 -18.50
CA MET A 52 -0.24 1.49 -19.06
C MET A 52 -0.24 1.96 -20.52
N ASP A 53 -1.41 2.07 -21.13
CA ASP A 53 -1.57 2.51 -22.53
C ASP A 53 -1.89 4.01 -22.68
N SER A 54 -2.08 4.73 -21.57
CA SER A 54 -2.39 6.17 -21.53
C SER A 54 -1.19 7.06 -21.20
#